data_AF-A0A401NH36-F1
#
_entry.id   AF-A0A401NH36-F1
#
_cell.length_a   1.000
_cell.length_b   1.000
_cell.length_c   1.000
_cell.angle_alpha   90.00
_cell.angle_beta   90.00
_cell.angle_gamma   90.00
#
_symmetry.space_group_name_H-M   'P 1'
#
loop_
_entity.id
_entity.type
_entity.pdbx_description
1 polymer ?
#
loop_
_entity_poly.entity_id
_entity_poly.type
_entity_poly.pdbx_seq_one_letter_code
_entity_poly.pdbx_strand_id
1 'polypeptide(L)'
;MELEIYGMKIESKVTSRFAHNVVISRVVNRANESREAFFEMELPKTAFITNFSMTLDGVTYVGAVKEKEVAQQQYQQAVSRGQTAGLVKASGRKMEKFKVSVNIGPTKKVTFELTYEELLKRNLGKYEMNIRVKPQQLVKHFQIDVHVFEPQGIAFLNVDAKFLTNNLTSIVKKTLTGTKAHVSFKPTLEQQHKCPDCHETILDGDFIIKYDVNRDLSAGSVQVVNGYFVHHFAPANLARIPKIVIFVIDHSGSMSGTKMRQTNEALVKILDDMGTEDHFAINIFDDISETWGNAIFQATPSNVTAAKTFVRGISARGGSV
;
A
#
# COMPACT_ATOMS: atom_id res chain seq x y z
N MET A 1 -15.81 12.35 -24.11
CA MET A 1 -15.63 12.72 -22.69
C MET A 1 -15.48 14.22 -22.61
N GLU A 2 -16.29 14.88 -21.78
CA GLU A 2 -16.27 16.34 -21.61
C GLU A 2 -15.08 16.79 -20.74
N LEU A 3 -14.74 16.03 -19.70
CA LEU A 3 -13.52 16.19 -18.93
C LEU A 3 -12.52 15.11 -19.34
N GLU A 4 -11.35 15.53 -19.82
CA GLU A 4 -10.28 14.64 -20.26
C GLU A 4 -9.02 14.81 -19.41
N ILE A 5 -8.54 13.72 -18.80
CA ILE A 5 -7.19 13.64 -18.22
C ILE A 5 -6.21 13.39 -19.38
N TYR A 6 -5.62 14.47 -19.89
CA TYR A 6 -4.71 14.36 -21.04
C TYR A 6 -3.27 14.03 -20.62
N GLY A 7 -2.93 14.16 -19.33
CA GLY A 7 -1.64 13.76 -18.80
C GLY A 7 -1.68 13.37 -17.33
N MET A 8 -0.96 12.31 -16.98
CA MET A 8 -0.78 11.86 -15.60
C MET A 8 0.65 11.37 -15.43
N LYS A 9 1.40 12.01 -14.55
CA LYS A 9 2.80 11.69 -14.27
C LYS A 9 2.94 11.38 -12.79
N ILE A 10 3.55 10.24 -12.45
CA ILE A 10 3.90 9.88 -11.09
C ILE A 10 5.42 9.80 -11.04
N GLU A 11 6.03 10.65 -10.23
CA GLU A 11 7.47 10.67 -10.00
C GLU A 11 7.75 10.30 -8.55
N SER A 12 8.58 9.29 -8.37
CA SER A 12 8.92 8.76 -7.07
C SER A 12 10.42 8.74 -6.88
N LYS A 13 10.90 9.25 -5.75
CA LYS A 13 12.30 9.23 -5.35
C LYS A 13 12.39 8.56 -4.00
N VAL A 14 13.00 7.39 -3.95
CA VAL A 14 13.30 6.68 -2.72
C VAL A 14 14.76 6.91 -2.38
N THR A 15 15.04 7.46 -1.21
CA THR A 15 16.40 7.62 -0.69
C THR A 15 16.45 7.07 0.72
N SER A 16 17.28 6.05 0.96
CA SER A 16 17.42 5.44 2.28
C SER A 16 16.06 5.06 2.89
N ARG A 17 15.24 4.32 2.12
CA ARG A 17 13.86 3.89 2.47
C ARG A 17 12.83 5.02 2.61
N PHE A 18 13.21 6.28 2.49
CA PHE A 18 12.27 7.40 2.49
C PHE A 18 11.80 7.67 1.06
N ALA A 19 10.51 7.44 0.81
CA ALA A 19 9.90 7.62 -0.50
C ALA A 19 9.22 8.98 -0.59
N HIS A 20 9.65 9.80 -1.53
CA HIS A 20 9.04 11.07 -1.90
C HIS A 20 8.30 10.90 -3.22
N ASN A 21 7.01 11.16 -3.24
CA ASN A 21 6.13 10.93 -4.38
C ASN A 21 5.47 12.22 -4.83
N VAL A 22 5.49 12.47 -6.14
CA VAL A 22 4.82 13.60 -6.78
C VAL A 22 3.90 13.07 -7.87
N VAL A 23 2.61 13.37 -7.75
CA VAL A 23 1.59 13.00 -8.73
C VAL A 23 1.07 14.25 -9.40
N ILE A 24 1.26 14.35 -10.72
CA ILE A 24 0.81 15.47 -11.54
C ILE A 24 -0.30 14.97 -12.47
N SER A 25 -1.50 15.50 -12.33
CA SER A 25 -2.63 15.20 -13.21
C SER A 25 -3.09 16.46 -13.94
N ARG A 26 -3.21 16.38 -15.27
CA ARG A 26 -3.63 17.49 -16.12
C ARG A 26 -4.96 17.18 -16.77
N VAL A 27 -5.94 18.05 -16.51
CA VAL A 27 -7.32 17.88 -16.95
C VAL A 27 -7.72 19.06 -17.82
N VAL A 28 -8.47 18.79 -18.89
CA VAL A 28 -9.09 19.82 -19.74
C VAL A 28 -10.60 19.61 -19.75
N ASN A 29 -11.34 20.70 -19.60
CA ASN A 29 -12.77 20.74 -19.89
C ASN A 29 -12.97 21.05 -21.37
N ARG A 30 -13.49 20.11 -22.15
CA ARG A 30 -13.83 20.27 -23.57
C ARG A 30 -15.27 20.68 -23.83
N ALA A 31 -16.11 20.75 -22.78
CA ALA A 31 -17.46 21.24 -22.93
C ALA A 31 -17.48 22.77 -23.12
N ASN A 32 -18.59 23.25 -23.68
CA ASN A 32 -18.90 24.69 -23.82
C ASN A 32 -19.49 25.29 -22.53
N GLU A 33 -19.59 24.50 -21.47
CA GLU A 33 -20.09 24.90 -20.16
C GLU A 33 -19.10 24.51 -19.06
N SER A 34 -19.23 25.12 -17.88
CA SER A 34 -18.40 24.80 -16.72
C SER A 34 -18.69 23.39 -16.21
N ARG A 35 -17.64 22.64 -15.87
CA ARG A 35 -17.75 21.26 -15.38
C ARG A 35 -16.89 21.06 -14.13
N GLU A 36 -17.42 20.28 -13.18
CA GLU A 36 -16.68 19.91 -11.97
C GLU A 36 -15.71 18.76 -12.27
N ALA A 37 -14.41 19.03 -12.09
CA ALA A 37 -13.37 18.02 -12.22
C ALA A 37 -12.94 17.52 -10.84
N PHE A 38 -12.58 16.24 -10.80
CA PHE A 38 -12.08 15.59 -9.59
C PHE A 38 -10.62 15.18 -9.75
N PHE A 39 -9.84 15.41 -8.71
CA PHE A 39 -8.56 14.75 -8.51
C PHE A 39 -8.70 13.77 -7.36
N GLU A 40 -8.42 12.49 -7.62
CA GLU A 40 -8.57 11.42 -6.65
C GLU A 40 -7.35 10.50 -6.67
N MET A 41 -6.81 10.21 -5.49
CA MET A 41 -5.69 9.27 -5.29
C MET A 41 -5.93 8.47 -4.01
N GLU A 42 -5.56 7.18 -4.03
CA GLU A 42 -5.46 6.38 -2.81
C GLU A 42 -3.98 6.31 -2.38
N LEU A 43 -3.72 6.69 -1.13
CA LEU A 43 -2.39 6.80 -0.55
C LEU A 43 -2.21 5.74 0.54
N PRO A 44 -1.00 5.21 0.77
CA PRO A 44 -0.73 4.37 1.93
C PRO A 44 -1.05 5.10 3.23
N LYS A 45 -1.65 4.42 4.22
CA LYS A 45 -1.89 5.00 5.58
C LYS A 45 -0.61 5.43 6.31
N THR A 46 0.52 4.92 5.87
CA THR A 46 1.85 5.30 6.38
C THR A 46 2.40 6.56 5.73
N ALA A 47 1.76 7.03 4.66
CA ALA A 47 2.15 8.24 3.97
C ALA A 47 1.51 9.47 4.60
N PHE A 48 2.19 10.60 4.49
CA PHE A 48 1.66 11.91 4.84
C PHE A 48 1.77 12.85 3.64
N ILE A 49 0.75 13.69 3.46
CA ILE A 49 0.71 14.68 2.39
C ILE A 49 1.53 15.88 2.83
N THR A 50 2.53 16.25 2.04
CA THR A 50 3.40 17.41 2.31
C THR A 50 3.03 18.62 1.49
N ASN A 51 2.45 18.41 0.31
CA ASN A 51 1.98 19.50 -0.54
C ASN A 51 0.81 19.04 -1.40
N PHE A 52 -0.12 19.96 -1.64
CA PHE A 52 -1.09 19.84 -2.71
C PHE A 52 -1.23 21.20 -3.37
N SER A 53 -1.21 21.25 -4.70
CA SER A 53 -1.49 22.47 -5.42
C SER A 53 -2.34 22.21 -6.65
N MET A 54 -3.09 23.23 -7.04
CA MET A 54 -3.83 23.25 -8.29
C MET A 54 -3.48 24.51 -9.07
N THR A 55 -3.26 24.38 -10.37
CA THR A 55 -3.00 25.51 -11.27
C THR A 55 -4.14 25.63 -12.26
N LEU A 56 -4.92 26.71 -12.17
CA LEU A 56 -6.00 27.06 -13.08
C LEU A 56 -5.66 28.37 -13.79
N ASP A 57 -5.72 28.36 -15.12
CA ASP A 57 -5.46 29.55 -15.95
C ASP A 57 -4.14 30.29 -15.60
N GLY A 58 -3.11 29.53 -15.24
CA GLY A 58 -1.79 30.06 -14.87
C GLY A 58 -1.66 30.53 -13.42
N VAL A 59 -2.74 30.52 -12.65
CA VAL A 59 -2.72 30.85 -11.22
C VAL A 59 -2.62 29.56 -10.40
N THR A 60 -1.58 29.46 -9.57
CA THR A 60 -1.36 28.33 -8.66
C THR A 60 -1.95 28.61 -7.29
N TYR A 61 -2.79 27.70 -6.83
CA TYR A 61 -3.38 27.67 -5.50
C TYR A 61 -2.76 26.53 -4.72
N VAL A 62 -2.07 26.85 -3.64
CA VAL A 62 -1.45 25.86 -2.73
C VAL A 62 -2.43 25.54 -1.61
N GLY A 63 -2.72 24.25 -1.43
CA GLY A 63 -3.56 23.75 -0.37
C GLY A 63 -2.88 23.91 0.99
N ALA A 64 -3.58 24.50 1.95
CA ALA A 64 -3.11 24.57 3.33
C ALA A 64 -3.42 23.24 4.05
N VAL A 65 -2.39 22.57 4.56
CA VAL A 65 -2.58 21.41 5.46
C VAL A 65 -3.09 21.94 6.79
N LYS A 66 -4.26 21.46 7.23
CA LYS A 66 -4.91 21.83 8.49
C LYS A 66 -5.37 20.59 9.24
N GLU A 67 -5.60 20.73 10.54
CA GLU A 67 -6.23 19.68 11.33
C GLU A 67 -7.57 19.25 10.75
N LYS A 68 -7.88 17.95 10.90
CA LYS A 68 -8.98 17.27 10.21
C LYS A 68 -10.34 17.95 10.40
N GLU A 69 -10.69 18.33 11.62
CA GLU A 69 -11.98 18.95 11.95
C GLU A 69 -12.10 20.36 11.36
N VAL A 70 -11.03 21.15 11.47
CA VAL A 70 -10.94 22.50 10.90
C VAL A 70 -11.01 22.45 9.37
N ALA A 71 -10.28 21.51 8.74
CA ALA A 71 -10.31 21.28 7.31
C ALA A 71 -11.71 20.88 6.82
N GLN A 72 -12.42 20.04 7.58
CA GLN A 72 -13.77 19.58 7.22
C GLN A 72 -14.82 20.70 7.31
N GLN A 73 -14.77 21.53 8.34
CA GLN A 73 -15.66 22.70 8.46
C GLN A 73 -15.42 23.70 7.33
N GLN A 74 -14.15 24.01 7.03
CA GLN A 74 -13.79 24.92 5.94
C GLN A 74 -14.18 24.36 4.57
N TYR A 75 -14.03 23.04 4.35
CA TYR A 75 -14.51 22.37 3.15
C TYR A 75 -16.02 22.54 2.98
N GLN A 76 -16.82 22.24 4.02
CA GLN A 76 -18.28 22.35 3.95
C GLN A 76 -18.74 23.79 3.67
N GLN A 77 -18.10 24.79 4.30
CA GLN A 77 -18.37 26.21 4.04
C GLN A 77 -17.99 26.61 2.62
N ALA A 78 -16.82 26.21 2.12
CA ALA A 78 -16.39 26.51 0.76
C ALA A 78 -17.32 25.90 -0.28
N VAL A 79 -17.68 24.61 -0.14
CA VAL A 79 -18.64 23.93 -1.02
C VAL A 79 -20.01 24.62 -1.00
N SER A 80 -20.52 25.01 0.17
CA SER A 80 -21.79 25.75 0.28
C SER A 80 -21.78 27.10 -0.45
N ARG A 81 -20.60 27.69 -0.62
CA ARG A 81 -20.38 28.96 -1.34
C ARG A 81 -20.02 28.75 -2.82
N GLY A 82 -20.10 27.51 -3.32
CA GLY A 82 -19.68 27.15 -4.68
C GLY A 82 -18.17 27.28 -4.92
N GLN A 83 -17.37 27.38 -3.85
CA GLN A 83 -15.92 27.48 -3.92
C GLN A 83 -15.29 26.10 -4.04
N THR A 84 -14.12 26.06 -4.67
CA THR A 84 -13.31 24.86 -4.84
C THR A 84 -12.71 24.42 -3.49
N ALA A 85 -12.81 23.14 -3.17
CA ALA A 85 -12.36 22.61 -1.89
C ALA A 85 -11.84 21.16 -1.99
N GLY A 86 -10.84 20.83 -1.17
CA GLY A 86 -10.23 19.49 -1.08
C GLY A 86 -10.50 18.83 0.26
N LEU A 87 -10.70 17.51 0.28
CA LEU A 87 -10.93 16.75 1.51
C LEU A 87 -10.22 15.38 1.48
N VAL A 88 -9.50 15.07 2.55
CA VAL A 88 -8.88 13.75 2.77
C VAL A 88 -9.82 12.89 3.61
N LYS A 89 -10.14 11.68 3.15
CA LYS A 89 -10.97 10.71 3.89
C LYS A 89 -10.26 9.36 3.97
N ALA A 90 -10.21 8.76 5.14
CA ALA A 90 -9.72 7.39 5.29
C ALA A 90 -10.61 6.42 4.48
N SER A 91 -10.01 5.46 3.76
CA SER A 91 -10.72 4.50 2.92
C SER A 91 -10.10 3.11 2.98
N GLY A 92 -10.81 2.13 3.55
CA GLY A 92 -10.35 0.74 3.60
C GLY A 92 -9.26 0.46 4.64
N ARG A 93 -8.64 -0.74 4.56
CA ARG A 93 -7.71 -1.24 5.60
C ARG A 93 -6.32 -0.60 5.53
N LYS A 94 -5.72 -0.49 4.34
CA LYS A 94 -4.31 -0.06 4.15
C LYS A 94 -4.11 1.31 3.51
N MET A 95 -5.13 1.85 2.83
CA MET A 95 -5.04 3.11 2.09
C MET A 95 -5.92 4.21 2.70
N GLU A 96 -5.71 5.45 2.27
CA GLU A 96 -6.56 6.61 2.50
C GLU A 96 -6.87 7.30 1.17
N LYS A 97 -8.09 7.80 1.01
CA LYS A 97 -8.54 8.43 -0.22
C LYS A 97 -8.41 9.94 -0.10
N PHE A 98 -7.54 10.50 -0.93
CA PHE A 98 -7.45 11.92 -1.17
C PHE A 98 -8.38 12.30 -2.31
N LYS A 99 -9.29 13.26 -2.09
CA LYS A 99 -10.18 13.75 -3.14
C LYS A 99 -10.35 15.27 -3.09
N VAL A 100 -10.14 15.92 -4.22
CA VAL A 100 -10.40 17.36 -4.41
C VAL A 100 -11.33 17.52 -5.61
N SER A 101 -12.24 18.49 -5.54
CA SER A 101 -13.06 18.90 -6.68
C SER A 101 -12.94 20.39 -6.95
N VAL A 102 -12.94 20.76 -8.23
CA VAL A 102 -12.81 22.13 -8.72
C VAL A 102 -13.73 22.33 -9.90
N ASN A 103 -14.38 23.50 -9.96
CA ASN A 103 -15.17 23.88 -11.11
C ASN A 103 -14.25 24.49 -12.19
N ILE A 104 -14.25 23.91 -13.38
CA ILE A 104 -13.43 24.33 -14.52
C ILE A 104 -14.33 24.97 -15.57
N GLY A 105 -14.04 26.21 -15.94
CA GLY A 105 -14.75 26.90 -17.02
C GLY A 105 -14.64 26.21 -18.39
N PRO A 106 -15.47 26.60 -19.37
CA PRO A 106 -15.46 26.03 -20.72
C PRO A 106 -14.07 26.11 -21.36
N THR A 107 -13.62 25.05 -22.02
CA THR A 107 -12.31 24.98 -22.72
C THR A 107 -11.06 25.18 -21.84
N LYS A 108 -11.23 25.35 -20.52
CA LYS A 108 -10.13 25.62 -19.57
C LYS A 108 -9.44 24.35 -19.12
N LYS A 109 -8.25 24.53 -18.53
CA LYS A 109 -7.39 23.45 -18.04
C LYS A 109 -7.08 23.65 -16.56
N VAL A 110 -6.90 22.54 -15.86
CA VAL A 110 -6.33 22.51 -14.51
C VAL A 110 -5.18 21.52 -14.47
N THR A 111 -4.15 21.85 -13.69
CA THR A 111 -3.11 20.89 -13.28
C THR A 111 -3.20 20.70 -11.78
N PHE A 112 -3.36 19.46 -11.34
CA PHE A 112 -3.24 19.07 -9.94
C PHE A 112 -1.86 18.50 -9.68
N GLU A 113 -1.27 18.86 -8.56
CA GLU A 113 -0.01 18.31 -8.08
C GLU A 113 -0.16 17.91 -6.62
N LEU A 114 0.06 16.63 -6.33
CA LEU A 114 0.04 16.08 -4.98
C LEU A 114 1.42 15.55 -4.64
N THR A 115 1.99 16.01 -3.53
CA THR A 115 3.22 15.47 -2.95
C THR A 115 2.90 14.74 -1.66
N TYR A 116 3.35 13.49 -1.56
CA TYR A 116 3.24 12.71 -0.34
C TYR A 116 4.50 11.90 -0.10
N GLU A 117 4.79 11.67 1.17
CA GLU A 117 6.03 11.04 1.61
C GLU A 117 5.73 9.89 2.56
N GLU A 118 6.56 8.84 2.50
CA GLU A 118 6.45 7.70 3.41
C GLU A 118 7.82 7.13 3.76
N LEU A 119 7.96 6.67 5.01
CA LEU A 119 9.08 5.80 5.39
C LEU A 119 8.69 4.35 5.12
N LEU A 120 9.35 3.72 4.15
CA LEU A 120 9.08 2.34 3.76
C LEU A 120 9.44 1.37 4.88
N LYS A 121 8.48 0.51 5.23
CA LYS A 121 8.66 -0.53 6.26
C LYS A 121 9.05 -1.84 5.60
N ARG A 122 10.11 -2.47 6.12
CA ARG A 122 10.51 -3.81 5.68
C ARG A 122 9.58 -4.85 6.28
N ASN A 123 9.05 -5.72 5.44
CA ASN A 123 8.26 -6.87 5.88
C ASN A 123 8.54 -8.06 4.96
N LEU A 124 8.55 -9.28 5.50
CA LEU A 124 8.81 -10.52 4.74
C LEU A 124 10.03 -10.41 3.83
N GLY A 125 11.13 -9.85 4.35
CA GLY A 125 12.40 -9.77 3.65
C GLY A 125 12.53 -8.65 2.61
N LYS A 126 11.57 -7.72 2.49
CA LYS A 126 11.56 -6.69 1.43
C LYS A 126 10.85 -5.41 1.84
N TYR A 127 11.12 -4.33 1.12
CA TYR A 127 10.32 -3.11 1.11
C TYR A 127 9.32 -3.19 -0.05
N GLU A 128 8.10 -2.74 0.20
CA GLU A 128 7.08 -2.61 -0.83
C GLU A 128 6.56 -1.17 -0.84
N MET A 129 6.81 -0.48 -1.94
CA MET A 129 6.29 0.85 -2.21
C MET A 129 5.08 0.71 -3.15
N ASN A 130 3.91 1.16 -2.69
CA ASN A 130 2.65 0.94 -3.39
C ASN A 130 2.14 2.25 -3.98
N ILE A 131 1.94 2.27 -5.30
CA ILE A 131 1.34 3.39 -6.01
C ILE A 131 -0.02 2.95 -6.55
N ARG A 132 -1.13 3.51 -6.05
CA ARG A 132 -2.45 3.23 -6.63
C ARG A 132 -2.56 3.93 -7.99
N VAL A 133 -2.79 3.15 -9.04
CA VAL A 133 -3.01 3.64 -10.41
C VAL A 133 -4.45 3.39 -10.78
N LYS A 134 -5.24 4.46 -10.91
CA LYS A 134 -6.65 4.38 -11.31
C LYS A 134 -7.14 5.67 -11.99
N PRO A 135 -6.67 6.02 -13.20
CA PRO A 135 -7.11 7.22 -13.91
C PRO A 135 -8.58 7.19 -14.35
N GLN A 136 -9.25 6.02 -14.35
CA GLN A 136 -10.66 5.82 -14.75
C GLN A 136 -10.98 6.14 -16.22
N GLN A 137 -10.01 6.62 -16.98
CA GLN A 137 -10.06 6.91 -18.41
C GLN A 137 -8.69 6.67 -19.04
N LEU A 138 -8.65 6.60 -20.37
CA LEU A 138 -7.40 6.56 -21.13
C LEU A 138 -6.67 7.91 -21.04
N VAL A 139 -5.35 7.88 -20.87
CA VAL A 139 -4.53 9.08 -20.66
C VAL A 139 -3.45 9.17 -21.73
N LYS A 140 -3.50 10.22 -22.56
CA LYS A 140 -2.56 10.44 -23.69
C LYS A 140 -1.10 10.45 -23.27
N HIS A 141 -0.81 11.06 -22.12
CA HIS A 141 0.54 11.14 -21.57
C HIS A 141 0.59 10.56 -20.16
N PHE A 142 0.53 9.23 -20.07
CA PHE A 142 0.69 8.51 -18.81
C PHE A 142 2.16 8.13 -18.59
N GLN A 143 2.70 8.36 -17.40
CA GLN A 143 4.04 7.94 -17.01
C GLN A 143 4.15 7.68 -15.51
N ILE A 144 4.84 6.59 -15.15
CA ILE A 144 5.37 6.36 -13.80
C ILE A 144 6.89 6.29 -13.92
N ASP A 145 7.58 7.06 -13.09
CA ASP A 145 9.04 7.14 -13.05
C ASP A 145 9.51 7.03 -11.59
N VAL A 146 10.25 5.97 -11.28
CA VAL A 146 10.71 5.70 -9.91
C VAL A 146 12.22 5.62 -9.90
N HIS A 147 12.85 6.47 -9.10
CA HIS A 147 14.27 6.41 -8.79
C HIS A 147 14.47 5.92 -7.37
N VAL A 148 15.31 4.91 -7.18
CA VAL A 148 15.69 4.39 -5.87
C VAL A 148 17.18 4.59 -5.69
N PHE A 149 17.57 5.15 -4.54
CA PHE A 149 18.95 5.29 -4.11
C PHE A 149 19.11 4.73 -2.70
N GLU A 150 19.98 3.73 -2.57
CA GLU A 150 20.28 3.07 -1.31
C GLU A 150 21.80 3.00 -1.12
N PRO A 151 22.36 3.69 -0.11
CA PRO A 151 23.81 3.75 0.10
C PRO A 151 24.48 2.38 0.27
N GLN A 152 23.75 1.40 0.80
CA GLN A 152 24.25 0.04 1.04
C GLN A 152 24.25 -0.83 -0.24
N GLY A 153 23.70 -0.32 -1.35
CA GLY A 153 23.44 -1.10 -2.54
C GLY A 153 22.07 -1.79 -2.51
N ILE A 154 21.52 -2.05 -3.68
CA ILE A 154 20.21 -2.66 -3.88
C ILE A 154 20.43 -4.12 -4.26
N ALA A 155 19.91 -5.05 -3.45
CA ALA A 155 20.10 -6.49 -3.64
C ALA A 155 19.24 -7.03 -4.78
N PHE A 156 17.99 -6.56 -4.89
CA PHE A 156 17.10 -6.87 -5.99
C PHE A 156 16.06 -5.76 -6.17
N LEU A 157 15.46 -5.71 -7.35
CA LEU A 157 14.38 -4.80 -7.68
C LEU A 157 13.37 -5.50 -8.61
N ASN A 158 12.13 -5.57 -8.17
CA ASN A 158 11.01 -6.12 -8.92
C ASN A 158 9.84 -5.14 -8.96
N VAL A 159 9.04 -5.27 -10.01
CA VAL A 159 7.82 -4.49 -10.21
C VAL A 159 6.69 -5.48 -10.37
N ASP A 160 5.60 -5.25 -9.65
CA ASP A 160 4.40 -6.08 -9.70
C ASP A 160 3.19 -5.16 -9.82
N ALA A 161 2.25 -5.51 -10.69
CA ALA A 161 0.95 -4.86 -10.77
C ALA A 161 -0.05 -5.83 -11.38
N LYS A 162 -1.26 -5.88 -10.81
CA LYS A 162 -2.32 -6.79 -11.29
C LYS A 162 -2.74 -6.54 -12.74
N PHE A 163 -2.61 -5.29 -13.20
CA PHE A 163 -2.92 -4.91 -14.57
C PHE A 163 -1.77 -5.13 -15.57
N LEU A 164 -0.58 -5.55 -15.12
CA LEU A 164 0.54 -5.85 -16.01
C LEU A 164 0.32 -7.20 -16.70
N THR A 165 -0.36 -7.17 -17.84
CA THR A 165 -0.39 -8.28 -18.80
C THR A 165 0.96 -8.42 -19.50
N ASN A 166 1.21 -9.52 -20.21
CA ASN A 166 2.48 -9.76 -20.91
C ASN A 166 2.92 -8.57 -21.81
N ASN A 167 1.96 -7.91 -22.47
CA ASN A 167 2.23 -6.71 -23.29
C ASN A 167 2.74 -5.55 -22.41
N LEU A 168 2.05 -5.23 -21.32
CA LEU A 168 2.43 -4.13 -20.42
C LEU A 168 3.70 -4.42 -19.61
N THR A 169 3.97 -5.67 -19.26
CA THR A 169 5.21 -6.06 -18.59
C THR A 169 6.43 -5.76 -19.45
N SER A 170 6.33 -5.93 -20.77
CA SER A 170 7.45 -5.72 -21.70
C SER A 170 7.92 -4.26 -21.80
N ILE A 171 7.06 -3.30 -21.47
CA ILE A 171 7.37 -1.86 -21.51
C ILE A 171 7.84 -1.29 -20.16
N VAL A 172 7.81 -2.09 -19.09
CA VAL A 172 8.40 -1.70 -17.81
C VAL A 172 9.92 -1.78 -17.93
N LYS A 173 10.56 -0.63 -18.12
CA LYS A 173 12.02 -0.53 -18.18
C LYS A 173 12.58 -0.46 -16.77
N LYS A 174 13.56 -1.31 -16.47
CA LYS A 174 14.23 -1.37 -15.17
C LYS A 174 15.73 -1.28 -15.41
N THR A 175 16.40 -0.42 -14.66
CA THR A 175 17.87 -0.40 -14.58
C THR A 175 18.29 -0.47 -13.12
N LEU A 176 19.38 -1.18 -12.85
CA LEU A 176 19.92 -1.39 -11.51
C LEU A 176 21.44 -1.29 -11.61
N THR A 177 22.03 -0.35 -10.87
CA THR A 177 23.47 -0.08 -10.86
C THR A 177 23.96 0.14 -9.43
N GLY A 178 24.28 -0.96 -8.75
CA GLY A 178 24.82 -0.95 -7.38
C GLY A 178 23.84 -0.30 -6.40
N THR A 179 24.02 1.00 -6.14
CA THR A 179 23.22 1.82 -5.22
C THR A 179 22.01 2.49 -5.84
N LYS A 180 21.89 2.49 -7.17
CA LYS A 180 20.80 3.18 -7.88
C LYS A 180 19.93 2.19 -8.64
N ALA A 181 18.63 2.46 -8.66
CA ALA A 181 17.71 1.81 -9.56
C ALA A 181 16.76 2.82 -10.20
N HIS A 182 16.31 2.52 -11.40
CA HIS A 182 15.30 3.29 -12.11
C HIS A 182 14.25 2.36 -12.71
N VAL A 183 12.98 2.70 -12.50
CA VAL A 183 11.83 2.04 -13.11
C VAL A 183 11.05 3.08 -13.90
N SER A 184 10.84 2.82 -15.19
CA SER A 184 10.01 3.66 -16.05
C SER A 184 8.90 2.82 -16.68
N PHE A 185 7.67 3.29 -16.56
CA PHE A 185 6.49 2.70 -17.20
C PHE A 185 5.71 3.81 -17.94
N LYS A 186 5.62 3.68 -19.26
CA LYS A 186 5.05 4.69 -20.16
C LYS A 186 4.21 4.04 -21.28
N PRO A 187 3.04 3.46 -20.94
CA PRO A 187 2.15 2.84 -21.92
C PRO A 187 1.60 3.86 -22.92
N THR A 188 1.54 3.47 -24.19
CA THR A 188 0.82 4.22 -25.22
C THR A 188 -0.69 4.18 -24.95
N LEU A 189 -1.45 5.04 -25.64
CA LEU A 189 -2.91 5.03 -25.52
C LEU A 189 -3.49 3.65 -25.88
N GLU A 190 -3.01 3.04 -26.97
CA GLU A 190 -3.42 1.70 -27.42
C GLU A 190 -3.17 0.62 -26.35
N GLN A 191 -2.01 0.67 -25.69
CA GLN A 191 -1.66 -0.29 -24.63
C GLN A 191 -2.51 -0.13 -23.36
N GLN A 192 -3.16 1.02 -23.18
CA GLN A 192 -4.04 1.26 -22.03
C GLN A 192 -5.44 0.69 -22.23
N HIS A 193 -5.85 0.32 -23.45
CA HIS A 193 -7.18 -0.22 -23.68
C HIS A 193 -7.36 -1.58 -23.00
N LYS A 194 -8.49 -1.75 -22.30
CA LYS A 194 -8.88 -3.02 -21.69
C LYS A 194 -9.46 -4.01 -22.72
N CYS A 195 -10.05 -3.49 -23.80
CA CYS A 195 -10.68 -4.21 -24.90
C CYS A 195 -10.53 -3.40 -26.20
N PRO A 196 -10.53 -4.05 -27.39
CA PRO A 196 -10.33 -3.38 -28.68
C PRO A 196 -11.27 -2.19 -28.94
N ASP A 197 -12.56 -2.33 -28.59
CA ASP A 197 -13.60 -1.36 -28.96
C ASP A 197 -14.19 -0.61 -27.74
N CYS A 198 -13.43 -0.48 -26.66
CA CYS A 198 -13.91 0.16 -25.44
C CYS A 198 -13.06 1.35 -25.01
N HIS A 199 -13.69 2.29 -24.30
CA HIS A 199 -13.02 3.44 -23.69
C HIS A 199 -12.52 3.16 -22.27
N GLU A 200 -12.60 1.91 -21.80
CA GLU A 200 -12.10 1.49 -20.50
C GLU A 200 -10.59 1.31 -20.52
N THR A 201 -9.92 1.80 -19.48
CA THR A 201 -8.50 1.58 -19.28
C THR A 201 -8.24 0.29 -18.48
N ILE A 202 -7.20 -0.45 -18.86
CA ILE A 202 -6.68 -1.58 -18.09
C ILE A 202 -5.92 -1.12 -16.83
N LEU A 203 -5.54 0.16 -16.75
CA LEU A 203 -4.80 0.74 -15.64
C LEU A 203 -5.71 0.91 -14.41
N ASP A 204 -5.98 -0.18 -13.70
CA ASP A 204 -6.66 -0.18 -12.40
C ASP A 204 -6.00 -1.18 -11.44
N GLY A 205 -5.23 -0.67 -10.48
CA GLY A 205 -4.61 -1.49 -9.46
C GLY A 205 -3.42 -0.82 -8.81
N ASP A 206 -2.66 -1.63 -8.07
CA ASP A 206 -1.47 -1.17 -7.36
C ASP A 206 -0.24 -1.46 -8.22
N PHE A 207 0.55 -0.43 -8.53
CA PHE A 207 1.89 -0.55 -9.10
C PHE A 207 2.90 -0.61 -7.97
N ILE A 208 3.47 -1.79 -7.74
CA ILE A 208 4.23 -2.12 -6.54
C ILE A 208 5.70 -2.26 -6.90
N ILE A 209 6.54 -1.41 -6.32
CA ILE A 209 8.00 -1.55 -6.37
C ILE A 209 8.42 -2.38 -5.16
N LYS A 210 9.02 -3.55 -5.43
CA LYS A 210 9.51 -4.48 -4.42
C LYS A 210 11.03 -4.52 -4.49
N TYR A 211 11.71 -4.17 -3.42
CA TYR A 211 13.17 -4.20 -3.37
C TYR A 211 13.68 -4.53 -1.97
N ASP A 212 14.95 -4.92 -1.87
CA ASP A 212 15.69 -4.87 -0.62
C ASP A 212 17.12 -4.36 -0.90
N VAL A 213 17.82 -4.02 0.17
CA VAL A 213 19.22 -3.60 0.12
C VAL A 213 20.15 -4.77 0.35
N ASN A 214 21.43 -4.61 -0.02
CA ASN A 214 22.46 -5.52 0.46
C ASN A 214 22.58 -5.40 1.99
N ARG A 215 22.75 -6.55 2.65
CA ARG A 215 22.84 -6.66 4.10
C ARG A 215 23.99 -7.58 4.46
N ASP A 216 24.74 -7.18 5.47
CA ASP A 216 25.79 -7.98 6.07
C ASP A 216 25.43 -8.37 7.52
N LEU A 217 26.38 -9.00 8.20
CA LEU A 217 26.29 -9.44 9.59
C LEU A 217 26.59 -8.32 10.61
N SER A 218 26.79 -7.07 10.16
CA SER A 218 27.27 -5.98 11.02
C SER A 218 26.17 -5.38 11.90
N ALA A 219 26.53 -4.35 12.67
CA ALA A 219 25.62 -3.53 13.48
C ALA A 219 24.61 -2.70 12.65
N GLY A 220 24.38 -3.04 11.38
CA GLY A 220 23.52 -2.31 10.47
C GLY A 220 24.20 -1.08 9.87
N SER A 221 23.41 -0.18 9.31
CA SER A 221 23.91 1.01 8.62
C SER A 221 23.44 2.28 9.30
N VAL A 222 24.40 3.10 9.73
CA VAL A 222 24.17 4.44 10.27
C VAL A 222 24.47 5.46 9.17
N GLN A 223 23.55 6.41 8.98
CA GLN A 223 23.73 7.55 8.08
C GLN A 223 23.53 8.82 8.89
N VAL A 224 24.43 9.79 8.72
CA VAL A 224 24.39 11.09 9.40
C VAL A 224 24.41 12.18 8.34
N VAL A 225 23.41 13.06 8.37
CA VAL A 225 23.27 14.17 7.42
C VAL A 225 22.69 15.38 8.17
N ASN A 226 23.36 16.53 8.07
CA ASN A 226 22.90 17.82 8.61
C ASN A 226 22.48 17.79 10.10
N GLY A 227 23.20 17.05 10.94
CA GLY A 227 22.89 16.92 12.38
C GLY A 227 21.78 15.92 12.71
N TYR A 228 21.18 15.28 11.71
CA TYR A 228 20.23 14.17 11.86
C TYR A 228 20.92 12.85 11.56
N PHE A 229 20.40 11.76 12.13
CA PHE A 229 20.87 10.42 11.80
C PHE A 229 19.72 9.44 11.62
N VAL A 230 19.97 8.40 10.83
CA VAL A 230 19.12 7.21 10.75
C VAL A 230 19.99 5.97 10.94
N HIS A 231 19.54 5.05 11.78
CA HIS A 231 20.19 3.77 12.00
C HIS A 231 19.26 2.64 11.56
N HIS A 232 19.64 1.95 10.48
CA HIS A 232 18.94 0.76 10.01
C HIS A 232 19.62 -0.49 10.57
N PHE A 233 19.00 -1.11 11.58
CA PHE A 233 19.47 -2.34 12.21
C PHE A 233 18.63 -3.54 11.78
N ALA A 234 19.21 -4.42 10.97
CA ALA A 234 18.57 -5.68 10.53
C ALA A 234 19.67 -6.63 10.00
N PRO A 235 20.46 -7.24 10.90
CA PRO A 235 21.50 -8.20 10.54
C PRO A 235 20.91 -9.40 9.78
N ALA A 236 21.64 -9.87 8.77
CA ALA A 236 21.27 -11.06 8.00
C ALA A 236 21.82 -12.34 8.67
N ASN A 237 21.35 -13.52 8.25
CA ASN A 237 21.94 -14.83 8.58
C ASN A 237 22.12 -15.15 10.08
N LEU A 238 21.31 -14.54 10.95
CA LEU A 238 21.28 -14.94 12.35
C LEU A 238 20.66 -16.34 12.48
N ALA A 239 21.26 -17.16 13.34
CA ALA A 239 20.67 -18.43 13.72
C ALA A 239 19.27 -18.18 14.30
N ARG A 240 18.30 -18.97 13.83
CA ARG A 240 16.94 -18.92 14.34
C ARG A 240 16.96 -19.30 15.82
N ILE A 241 16.40 -18.44 16.66
CA ILE A 241 16.28 -18.71 18.09
C ILE A 241 15.01 -19.56 18.30
N PRO A 242 15.10 -20.75 18.93
CA PRO A 242 13.93 -21.51 19.34
C PRO A 242 13.01 -20.68 20.23
N LYS A 243 11.71 -20.82 20.05
CA LYS A 243 10.71 -20.00 20.76
C LYS A 243 9.63 -20.84 21.41
N ILE A 244 9.02 -20.28 22.45
CA ILE A 244 7.81 -20.78 23.09
C ILE A 244 6.64 -19.93 22.60
N VAL A 245 5.63 -20.54 21.97
CA VAL A 245 4.44 -19.84 21.46
C VAL A 245 3.18 -20.40 22.09
N ILE A 246 2.41 -19.56 22.78
CA ILE A 246 1.12 -19.95 23.36
C ILE A 246 0.01 -19.36 22.50
N PHE A 247 -0.78 -20.22 21.88
CA PHE A 247 -1.96 -19.83 21.11
C PHE A 247 -3.16 -19.76 22.06
N VAL A 248 -3.81 -18.60 22.12
CA VAL A 248 -5.03 -18.39 22.92
C VAL A 248 -6.16 -18.05 21.96
N ILE A 249 -7.11 -18.97 21.81
CA ILE A 249 -8.10 -18.96 20.72
C ILE A 249 -9.52 -18.85 21.30
N ASP A 250 -10.22 -17.78 20.91
CA ASP A 250 -11.66 -17.64 21.15
C ASP A 250 -12.42 -18.68 20.33
N HIS A 251 -13.26 -19.47 20.98
CA HIS A 251 -14.20 -20.38 20.31
C HIS A 251 -15.65 -20.15 20.76
N SER A 252 -15.99 -18.93 21.17
CA SER A 252 -17.36 -18.49 21.44
C SER A 252 -18.28 -18.62 20.22
N GLY A 253 -19.60 -18.58 20.44
CA GLY A 253 -20.61 -18.68 19.39
C GLY A 253 -20.44 -17.64 18.27
N SER A 254 -19.84 -16.49 18.58
CA SER A 254 -19.53 -15.41 17.63
C SER A 254 -18.50 -15.81 16.56
N MET A 255 -17.74 -16.87 16.83
CA MET A 255 -16.74 -17.44 15.92
C MET A 255 -17.34 -18.45 14.94
N SER A 256 -18.62 -18.77 15.06
CA SER A 256 -19.30 -19.72 14.18
C SER A 256 -19.12 -19.42 12.69
N GLY A 257 -19.13 -20.49 11.87
CA GLY A 257 -18.99 -20.40 10.43
C GLY A 257 -17.57 -20.06 9.97
N THR A 258 -17.44 -19.00 9.15
CA THR A 258 -16.21 -18.70 8.42
C THR A 258 -15.04 -18.32 9.32
N LYS A 259 -15.28 -17.63 10.45
CA LYS A 259 -14.20 -17.21 11.36
C LYS A 259 -13.49 -18.42 11.94
N MET A 260 -14.23 -19.36 12.54
CA MET A 260 -13.65 -20.57 13.13
C MET A 260 -12.97 -21.46 12.08
N ARG A 261 -13.57 -21.62 10.90
CA ARG A 261 -12.92 -22.34 9.80
C ARG A 261 -11.57 -21.71 9.42
N GLN A 262 -11.51 -20.38 9.25
CA GLN A 262 -10.27 -19.68 8.91
C GLN A 262 -9.23 -19.74 10.03
N THR A 263 -9.67 -19.64 11.29
CA THR A 263 -8.79 -19.79 12.47
C THR A 263 -8.15 -21.18 12.51
N ASN A 264 -8.95 -22.25 12.33
CA ASN A 264 -8.45 -23.63 12.33
C ASN A 264 -7.48 -23.87 11.15
N GLU A 265 -7.84 -23.41 9.95
CA GLU A 265 -6.96 -23.51 8.78
C GLU A 265 -5.63 -22.77 8.97
N ALA A 266 -5.64 -21.59 9.57
CA ALA A 266 -4.45 -20.81 9.85
C ALA A 266 -3.58 -21.49 10.90
N LEU A 267 -4.17 -21.94 12.02
CA LEU A 267 -3.44 -22.58 13.10
C LEU A 267 -2.82 -23.91 12.67
N VAL A 268 -3.51 -24.70 11.85
CA VAL A 268 -2.96 -25.92 11.25
C VAL A 268 -1.71 -25.63 10.42
N LYS A 269 -1.73 -24.57 9.60
CA LYS A 269 -0.56 -24.18 8.79
C LYS A 269 0.58 -23.65 9.65
N ILE A 270 0.27 -22.85 10.67
CA ILE A 270 1.28 -22.36 11.61
C ILE A 270 1.99 -23.52 12.31
N LEU A 271 1.24 -24.54 12.74
CA LEU A 271 1.78 -25.74 13.37
C LEU A 271 2.68 -26.54 12.41
N ASP A 272 2.34 -26.61 11.12
CA ASP A 272 3.17 -27.26 10.10
C ASP A 272 4.52 -26.56 9.88
N ASP A 273 4.56 -25.24 10.01
CA ASP A 273 5.76 -24.42 9.81
C ASP A 273 6.60 -24.24 11.10
N MET A 274 6.21 -24.86 12.22
CA MET A 274 6.98 -24.77 13.48
C MET A 274 8.30 -25.53 13.37
N GLY A 275 9.36 -24.93 13.91
CA GLY A 275 10.66 -25.61 14.00
C GLY A 275 10.62 -26.67 15.09
N THR A 276 11.31 -27.81 14.91
CA THR A 276 11.27 -28.94 15.86
C THR A 276 11.83 -28.62 17.26
N GLU A 277 12.61 -27.55 17.40
CA GLU A 277 13.12 -27.04 18.67
C GLU A 277 12.16 -26.04 19.35
N ASP A 278 11.14 -25.57 18.64
CA ASP A 278 10.11 -24.72 19.24
C ASP A 278 9.27 -25.50 20.24
N HIS A 279 8.66 -24.76 21.14
CA HIS A 279 7.65 -25.27 22.04
C HIS A 279 6.35 -24.49 21.87
N PHE A 280 5.23 -25.13 22.14
CA PHE A 280 3.93 -24.52 22.01
C PHE A 280 2.90 -25.05 23.01
N ALA A 281 1.86 -24.25 23.22
CA ALA A 281 0.64 -24.64 23.91
C ALA A 281 -0.56 -24.05 23.17
N ILE A 282 -1.71 -24.70 23.27
CA ILE A 282 -2.97 -24.24 22.66
C ILE A 282 -4.03 -24.19 23.76
N ASN A 283 -4.51 -22.98 24.02
CA ASN A 283 -5.58 -22.69 24.96
C ASN A 283 -6.78 -22.22 24.14
N ILE A 284 -7.93 -22.85 24.34
CA ILE A 284 -9.21 -22.37 23.79
C ILE A 284 -10.04 -21.80 24.93
N PHE A 285 -10.80 -20.75 24.64
CA PHE A 285 -11.69 -20.16 25.63
C PHE A 285 -13.04 -19.73 25.05
N ASP A 286 -14.07 -19.91 25.87
CA ASP A 286 -15.40 -19.31 25.77
C ASP A 286 -15.80 -18.75 27.15
N ASP A 287 -16.84 -19.31 27.78
CA ASP A 287 -17.17 -19.09 29.20
C ASP A 287 -16.25 -19.90 30.14
N ILE A 288 -15.55 -20.92 29.61
CA ILE A 288 -14.52 -21.69 30.29
C ILE A 288 -13.24 -21.74 29.44
N SER A 289 -12.10 -22.09 30.06
CA SER A 289 -10.83 -22.29 29.36
C SER A 289 -10.45 -23.77 29.33
N GLU A 290 -10.06 -24.28 28.16
CA GLU A 290 -9.55 -25.63 27.97
C GLU A 290 -8.14 -25.58 27.35
N THR A 291 -7.21 -26.37 27.88
CA THR A 291 -5.82 -26.43 27.40
C THR A 291 -5.55 -27.78 26.75
N TRP A 292 -5.03 -27.77 25.52
CA TRP A 292 -4.59 -28.99 24.86
C TRP A 292 -3.37 -29.59 25.60
N GLY A 293 -3.53 -30.82 26.11
CA GLY A 293 -2.46 -31.59 26.76
C GLY A 293 -1.95 -31.05 28.11
N ASN A 294 -2.56 -29.97 28.65
CA ASN A 294 -2.24 -29.38 29.97
C ASN A 294 -0.76 -29.03 30.22
N ALA A 295 0.03 -28.81 29.17
CA ALA A 295 1.44 -28.46 29.27
C ALA A 295 1.94 -27.72 28.02
N ILE A 296 3.19 -27.26 28.08
CA ILE A 296 3.93 -26.76 26.92
C ILE A 296 4.64 -27.95 26.28
N PHE A 297 4.39 -28.21 25.01
CA PHE A 297 4.97 -29.32 24.26
C PHE A 297 5.99 -28.85 23.25
N GLN A 298 7.09 -29.59 23.11
CA GLN A 298 8.01 -29.41 22.00
C GLN A 298 7.29 -29.76 20.67
N ALA A 299 7.59 -29.02 19.60
CA ALA A 299 7.04 -29.19 18.25
C ALA A 299 7.62 -30.43 17.52
N THR A 300 7.57 -31.59 18.16
CA THR A 300 7.88 -32.87 17.52
C THR A 300 6.80 -33.23 16.49
N PRO A 301 7.11 -34.01 15.44
CA PRO A 301 6.11 -34.40 14.44
C PRO A 301 4.86 -35.09 15.04
N SER A 302 5.03 -35.86 16.11
CA SER A 302 3.92 -36.51 16.83
C SER A 302 3.05 -35.49 17.57
N ASN A 303 3.65 -34.57 18.33
CA ASN A 303 2.93 -33.52 19.05
C ASN A 303 2.21 -32.56 18.09
N VAL A 304 2.85 -32.18 16.98
CA VAL A 304 2.25 -31.34 15.92
C VAL A 304 1.05 -32.05 15.30
N THR A 305 1.16 -33.35 15.01
CA THR A 305 0.04 -34.13 14.45
C THR A 305 -1.13 -34.22 15.43
N ALA A 306 -0.86 -34.50 16.71
CA ALA A 306 -1.87 -34.56 17.76
C ALA A 306 -2.55 -33.19 17.97
N ALA A 307 -1.77 -32.10 17.99
CA ALA A 307 -2.28 -30.73 18.09
C ALA A 307 -3.17 -30.38 16.90
N LYS A 308 -2.77 -30.74 15.67
CA LYS A 308 -3.59 -30.49 14.47
C LYS A 308 -4.93 -31.24 14.53
N THR A 309 -4.96 -32.45 15.07
CA THR A 309 -6.22 -33.19 15.30
C THR A 309 -7.11 -32.46 16.29
N PHE A 310 -6.56 -31.98 17.41
CA PHE A 310 -7.29 -31.15 18.37
C PHE A 310 -7.84 -29.88 17.70
N VAL A 311 -7.00 -29.14 16.98
CA VAL A 311 -7.39 -27.88 16.29
C VAL A 311 -8.53 -28.09 15.29
N ARG A 312 -8.49 -29.17 14.50
CA ARG A 312 -9.58 -29.49 13.55
C ARG A 312 -10.90 -29.81 14.25
N GLY A 313 -10.85 -30.27 15.50
CA GLY A 313 -12.01 -30.55 16.34
C GLY A 313 -12.58 -29.31 17.04
N ILE A 314 -11.88 -28.16 17.03
CA ILE A 314 -12.37 -26.94 17.65
C ILE A 314 -13.60 -26.46 16.88
N SER A 315 -14.73 -26.37 17.58
CA SER A 315 -15.97 -25.80 17.10
C SER A 315 -16.37 -24.62 17.97
N ALA A 316 -17.12 -23.69 17.38
CA ALA A 316 -17.71 -22.60 18.14
C ALA A 316 -18.74 -23.15 19.14
N ARG A 317 -18.65 -22.73 20.40
CA ARG A 317 -19.57 -23.11 21.48
C ARG A 317 -20.23 -21.85 22.06
N GLY A 318 -21.48 -22.00 22.49
CA GLY A 318 -22.29 -20.90 23.04
C GLY A 318 -23.36 -20.42 22.06
N GLY A 319 -24.57 -20.22 22.58
CA GLY A 319 -25.66 -19.50 21.94
C GLY A 319 -26.03 -18.31 22.81
N SER A 320 -26.50 -17.23 22.19
CA SER A 320 -27.33 -16.25 22.91
C SER A 320 -28.53 -17.04 23.45
N VAL A 321 -28.65 -17.15 24.76
CA VAL A 321 -29.88 -17.64 25.39
C VAL A 321 -31.03 -16.70 25.02
#